data_AF-A0A379YB93-F1
#
_entry.id   AF-A0A379YB93-F1
#
_cell.length_a   1.000
_cell.length_b   1.000
_cell.length_c   1.000
_cell.angle_alpha   90.00
_cell.angle_beta   90.00
_cell.angle_gamma   90.00
#
_symmetry.space_group_name_H-M   'P 1'
#
loop_
_entity.id
_entity.type
_entity.pdbx_description
1 polymer ?
#
loop_
_entity_poly.entity_id
_entity_poly.type
_entity_poly.pdbx_seq_one_letter_code
_entity_poly.pdbx_strand_id
1 'polypeptide(L)'
;MLERNPVVAALLDDGLQRGYQDAEIGPWLRERLTLLHASSLTALADLSPRPEVVYLDPMFPHKQKSALVKKEMRVFQSLVGSDDDADGLLEPARRLATKRVVVKRPDYAPPLADVPAHAATLTKSHRFDIYMPL
;
A
#
# COMPACT_ATOMS: atom_id res chain seq x y z
N MET A 1 -0.96 -8.68 2.58
CA MET A 1 -1.46 -7.57 1.74
C MET A 1 -2.96 -7.44 1.98
N LEU A 2 -3.47 -6.22 2.07
CA LEU A 2 -4.90 -5.93 2.10
C LEU A 2 -5.25 -5.21 0.80
N GLU A 3 -6.29 -5.68 0.11
CA GLU A 3 -6.79 -5.07 -1.12
C GLU A 3 -8.31 -5.00 -1.05
N ARG A 4 -8.88 -3.83 -1.39
CA ARG A 4 -10.33 -3.57 -1.34
C ARG A 4 -10.99 -3.69 -2.70
N ASN A 5 -10.25 -3.46 -3.77
CA ASN A 5 -10.77 -3.53 -5.13
C ASN A 5 -10.85 -5.01 -5.54
N PRO A 6 -12.05 -5.55 -5.82
CA PRO A 6 -12.24 -6.97 -6.08
C PRO A 6 -11.50 -7.43 -7.34
N VAL A 7 -11.35 -6.56 -8.34
CA VAL A 7 -10.63 -6.90 -9.58
C VAL A 7 -9.13 -6.99 -9.32
N VAL A 8 -8.58 -6.03 -8.57
CA VAL A 8 -7.15 -6.06 -8.19
C VAL A 8 -6.87 -7.25 -7.27
N ALA A 9 -7.76 -7.55 -6.33
CA ALA A 9 -7.66 -8.71 -5.46
C ALA A 9 -7.65 -10.02 -6.26
N ALA A 10 -8.51 -10.16 -7.27
CA ALA A 10 -8.51 -11.33 -8.15
C ALA A 10 -7.21 -11.47 -8.96
N LEU A 11 -6.67 -10.35 -9.48
CA LEU A 11 -5.38 -10.35 -10.18
C LEU A 11 -4.22 -10.75 -9.26
N LEU A 12 -4.24 -10.27 -8.00
CA LEU A 12 -3.24 -10.61 -6.99
C LEU A 12 -3.34 -12.07 -6.56
N ASP A 13 -4.56 -12.59 -6.34
CA ASP A 13 -4.78 -13.97 -5.96
C ASP A 13 -4.28 -14.93 -7.03
N ASP A 14 -4.62 -14.71 -8.32
CA ASP A 14 -4.09 -15.51 -9.42
C ASP A 14 -2.55 -15.51 -9.48
N GLY A 15 -1.94 -14.34 -9.28
CA GLY A 15 -0.48 -14.21 -9.19
C GLY A 15 0.12 -14.99 -8.02
N LEU A 16 -0.51 -14.93 -6.84
CA LEU A 16 -0.07 -15.65 -5.65
C LEU A 16 -0.25 -17.16 -5.82
N GLN A 17 -1.35 -17.64 -6.38
CA GLN A 17 -1.56 -19.07 -6.62
C GLN A 17 -0.45 -19.66 -7.50
N ARG A 18 -0.10 -18.97 -8.59
CA ARG A 18 1.04 -19.37 -9.44
C ARG A 18 2.37 -19.31 -8.68
N GLY A 19 2.61 -18.25 -7.93
CA GLY A 19 3.82 -18.11 -7.11
C GLY A 19 3.95 -19.19 -6.03
N TYR A 20 2.86 -19.60 -5.40
CA TYR A 20 2.83 -20.65 -4.38
C TYR A 20 3.08 -22.05 -4.93
N GLN A 21 2.92 -22.26 -6.24
CA GLN A 21 3.19 -23.52 -6.92
C GLN A 21 4.62 -23.60 -7.45
N ASP A 22 5.36 -22.49 -7.44
CA ASP A 22 6.75 -22.45 -7.85
C ASP A 22 7.62 -23.27 -6.89
N ALA A 23 8.51 -24.10 -7.44
CA ALA A 23 9.33 -25.02 -6.65
C ALA A 23 10.42 -24.32 -5.83
N GLU A 24 10.89 -23.16 -6.29
CA GLU A 24 11.95 -22.39 -5.62
C GLU A 24 11.35 -21.43 -4.60
N ILE A 25 10.35 -20.64 -5.00
CA ILE A 25 9.82 -19.57 -4.16
C ILE A 25 8.55 -19.94 -3.39
N GLY A 26 7.79 -20.92 -3.86
CA GLY A 26 6.49 -21.28 -3.30
C GLY A 26 6.48 -21.53 -1.80
N PRO A 27 7.43 -22.31 -1.24
CA PRO A 27 7.47 -22.59 0.20
C PRO A 27 7.56 -21.34 1.06
N TRP A 28 8.52 -20.45 0.81
CA TRP A 28 8.70 -19.25 1.64
C TRP A 28 7.71 -18.14 1.29
N LEU A 29 7.21 -18.09 0.05
CA LEU A 29 6.24 -17.09 -0.38
C LEU A 29 4.92 -17.26 0.35
N ARG A 30 4.46 -18.52 0.52
CA ARG A 30 3.21 -18.84 1.22
C ARG A 30 3.22 -18.41 2.68
N GLU A 31 4.37 -18.52 3.34
CA GLU A 31 4.54 -18.13 4.74
C GLU A 31 4.63 -16.61 4.93
N ARG A 32 5.16 -15.89 3.93
CA ARG A 32 5.56 -14.48 4.09
C ARG A 32 4.68 -13.48 3.33
N LEU A 33 3.92 -13.94 2.34
CA LEU A 33 3.09 -13.07 1.51
C LEU A 33 1.70 -13.67 1.33
N THR A 34 0.75 -13.20 2.12
CA THR A 34 -0.68 -13.56 2.05
C THR A 34 -1.52 -12.38 1.58
N LEU A 35 -2.68 -12.66 0.99
CA LEU A 35 -3.67 -11.66 0.56
C LEU A 35 -4.92 -11.77 1.42
N LEU A 36 -5.41 -10.64 1.90
CA LEU A 36 -6.72 -10.48 2.53
C LEU A 36 -7.54 -9.53 1.68
N HIS A 37 -8.62 -10.04 1.07
CA HIS A 37 -9.56 -9.21 0.33
C HIS A 37 -10.51 -8.52 1.32
N ALA A 38 -10.16 -7.30 1.71
CA ALA A 38 -10.89 -6.50 2.69
C ALA A 38 -10.52 -5.02 2.56
N SER A 39 -11.42 -4.13 3.00
CA SER A 39 -11.10 -2.71 3.12
C SER A 39 -10.16 -2.47 4.31
N SER A 40 -8.98 -1.89 4.04
CA SER A 40 -8.02 -1.51 5.08
C SER A 40 -8.63 -0.58 6.14
N LEU A 41 -9.60 0.26 5.79
CA LEU A 41 -10.25 1.15 6.77
C LEU A 41 -11.01 0.40 7.87
N THR A 42 -11.47 -0.82 7.60
CA THR A 42 -12.27 -1.62 8.55
C THR A 42 -11.50 -2.83 9.08
N ALA A 43 -10.72 -3.50 8.22
CA ALA A 43 -10.03 -4.73 8.58
C ALA A 43 -8.73 -4.52 9.37
N LEU A 44 -8.15 -3.32 9.38
CA LEU A 44 -6.91 -3.06 10.12
C LEU A 44 -7.09 -3.23 11.64
N ALA A 45 -8.25 -2.89 12.19
CA ALA A 45 -8.49 -2.94 13.63
C ALA A 45 -8.49 -4.36 14.21
N ASP A 46 -8.93 -5.34 13.41
CA ASP A 46 -9.10 -6.73 13.84
C ASP A 46 -7.86 -7.60 13.57
N LEU A 47 -6.80 -7.02 13.00
CA LEU A 47 -5.61 -7.79 12.60
C LEU A 47 -4.80 -8.23 13.83
N SER A 48 -4.77 -9.55 14.05
CA SER A 48 -3.99 -10.19 15.11
C SER A 48 -3.13 -11.34 14.54
N PRO A 49 -1.84 -11.45 14.93
CA PRO A 49 -1.11 -10.54 15.81
C PRO A 49 -0.86 -9.17 15.16
N ARG A 50 -0.72 -8.13 15.99
CA ARG A 50 -0.45 -6.77 15.51
C ARG A 50 0.92 -6.71 14.81
N PRO A 51 1.02 -6.16 13.59
CA PRO A 51 2.26 -6.07 12.86
C PRO A 51 3.18 -5.00 13.46
N GLU A 52 4.50 -5.21 13.32
CA GLU A 52 5.48 -4.20 13.72
C GLU A 52 5.44 -2.97 12.81
N VAL A 53 5.17 -3.20 11.53
CA VAL A 53 5.18 -2.18 10.49
C VAL A 53 3.91 -2.24 9.66
N VAL A 54 3.31 -1.09 9.40
CA VAL A 54 2.25 -0.92 8.39
C VAL A 54 2.80 -0.10 7.23
N TYR A 55 2.64 -0.59 6.01
CA TYR A 55 3.04 0.10 4.78
C TYR A 55 1.80 0.60 4.04
N LEU A 56 1.80 1.88 3.65
CA LEU A 56 0.73 2.53 2.91
C LEU A 56 1.30 3.11 1.59
N ASP A 57 0.65 2.80 0.48
CA ASP A 57 0.92 3.37 -0.85
C ASP A 57 -0.40 3.58 -1.59
N PRO A 58 -1.31 4.43 -1.05
CA PRO A 58 -2.57 4.74 -1.72
C PRO A 58 -2.30 5.45 -3.05
N MET A 59 -3.20 5.28 -4.01
CA MET A 59 -3.07 5.88 -5.33
C MET A 59 -3.23 7.40 -5.23
N PHE A 60 -2.10 8.12 -5.25
CA PHE A 60 -2.11 9.58 -5.20
C PHE A 60 -2.52 10.18 -6.55
N PRO A 61 -3.32 11.27 -6.58
CA PRO A 61 -3.68 11.94 -7.82
C PRO A 61 -2.44 12.35 -8.61
N HIS A 62 -2.25 11.73 -9.77
CA HIS A 62 -1.10 12.05 -10.61
C HIS A 62 -1.28 13.44 -11.24
N LYS A 63 -0.26 14.31 -11.11
CA LYS A 63 -0.15 15.47 -12.01
C LYS A 63 0.01 14.97 -13.44
N GLN A 64 -0.71 15.61 -14.36
CA GLN A 64 -0.55 15.36 -15.80
C GLN A 64 0.89 15.67 -16.21
N LYS A 65 1.70 14.65 -16.48
CA LYS A 65 2.96 14.80 -17.23
C LYS A 65 2.68 14.50 -18.70
N SER A 66 3.35 15.23 -19.60
CA SER A 66 3.22 15.08 -21.06
C SER A 66 3.76 13.75 -21.60
N ALA A 67 4.58 13.03 -20.82
CA ALA A 67 5.10 11.73 -21.19
C ALA A 67 4.14 10.62 -20.77
N LEU A 68 3.75 9.77 -21.74
CA LEU A 68 2.92 8.59 -21.50
C LEU A 68 3.58 7.69 -20.45
N VAL A 69 2.88 7.47 -19.34
CA VAL A 69 3.22 6.42 -18.36
C VAL A 69 3.26 5.07 -19.06
N LYS A 70 4.06 4.13 -18.54
CA LYS A 70 4.12 2.75 -19.06
C LYS A 70 2.72 2.16 -19.20
N LYS A 71 2.49 1.34 -20.23
CA LYS A 71 1.17 0.81 -20.60
C LYS A 71 0.45 0.16 -19.42
N GLU A 72 1.19 -0.57 -18.58
CA GLU A 72 0.70 -1.27 -17.41
C GLU A 72 0.08 -0.30 -16.40
N MET A 73 0.74 0.83 -16.13
CA MET A 73 0.25 1.85 -15.20
C MET A 73 -1.01 2.54 -15.71
N ARG A 74 -1.14 2.74 -17.03
CA ARG A 74 -2.35 3.34 -17.62
C ARG A 74 -3.56 2.43 -17.45
N VAL A 75 -3.40 1.13 -17.71
CA VAL A 75 -4.46 0.13 -17.53
C VAL A 75 -4.86 0.05 -16.06
N PHE A 76 -3.87 -0.02 -15.16
CA PHE A 76 -4.12 -0.10 -13.73
C PHE A 76 -4.84 1.14 -13.18
N GLN A 77 -4.41 2.34 -13.59
CA GLN A 77 -5.07 3.60 -13.22
C GLN A 77 -6.52 3.68 -13.70
N SER A 78 -6.80 3.23 -14.93
CA SER A 78 -8.17 3.21 -15.45
C SER A 78 -9.09 2.25 -14.70
N LEU A 79 -8.52 1.23 -14.05
CA LEU A 79 -9.25 0.23 -13.30
C LEU A 79 -9.51 0.65 -11.84
N VAL A 80 -8.54 1.31 -11.20
CA VAL A 80 -8.58 1.61 -9.75
C VAL A 80 -9.09 3.02 -9.46
N GLY A 81 -8.79 4.00 -10.30
CA GLY A 81 -9.10 5.42 -10.01
C GLY A 81 -8.17 6.04 -8.95
N SER A 82 -8.60 7.15 -8.36
CA SER A 82 -7.94 7.81 -7.23
C SER A 82 -8.51 7.32 -5.90
N ASP A 83 -7.65 7.20 -4.89
CA ASP A 83 -8.07 6.89 -3.52
C ASP A 83 -8.38 8.21 -2.78
N ASP A 84 -9.58 8.76 -3.00
CA ASP A 84 -10.00 10.04 -2.42
C ASP A 84 -10.11 9.98 -0.87
N ASP A 85 -10.22 8.77 -0.31
CA ASP A 85 -10.29 8.49 1.13
C ASP A 85 -8.93 8.06 1.74
N ALA A 86 -7.83 8.21 0.99
CA ALA A 86 -6.49 7.81 1.41
C ALA A 86 -6.05 8.43 2.75
N ASP A 87 -6.46 9.66 3.03
CA ASP A 87 -6.12 10.36 4.27
C ASP A 87 -6.67 9.64 5.51
N GLY A 88 -7.79 8.93 5.37
CA GLY A 88 -8.38 8.11 6.43
C GLY A 88 -7.54 6.89 6.82
N LEU A 89 -6.49 6.54 6.07
CA LEU A 89 -5.65 5.37 6.35
C LEU A 89 -4.60 5.61 7.43
N LEU A 90 -4.17 6.86 7.65
CA LEU A 90 -3.00 7.13 8.51
C LEU A 90 -3.27 6.79 9.97
N GLU A 91 -4.38 7.27 10.52
CA GLU A 91 -4.75 7.02 11.92
C GLU A 91 -4.90 5.53 12.25
N PRO A 92 -5.73 4.73 11.54
CA PRO A 92 -5.87 3.31 11.84
C PRO A 92 -4.54 2.56 11.66
N ALA A 93 -3.72 2.94 10.68
CA ALA A 93 -2.39 2.34 10.52
C ALA A 93 -1.46 2.60 11.73
N ARG A 94 -1.48 3.83 12.27
CA ARG A 94 -0.67 4.19 13.46
C ARG A 94 -1.19 3.53 14.74
N ARG A 95 -2.50 3.28 14.84
CA ARG A 95 -3.07 2.50 15.95
C ARG A 95 -2.75 1.02 15.83
N LEU A 96 -2.62 0.48 14.61
CA LEU A 96 -2.32 -0.93 14.39
C LEU A 96 -0.83 -1.25 14.59
N ALA A 97 0.07 -0.49 13.97
CA ALA A 97 1.50 -0.77 14.00
C ALA A 97 2.07 -0.72 15.43
N THR A 98 3.02 -1.59 15.76
CA THR A 98 3.70 -1.55 17.07
C THR A 98 5.05 -0.82 17.04
N LYS A 99 5.65 -0.60 15.87
CA LYS A 99 6.93 0.13 15.74
C LYS A 99 6.88 1.33 14.81
N ARG A 100 6.33 1.22 13.60
CA ARG A 100 6.29 2.34 12.63
C ARG A 100 5.23 2.16 11.55
N VAL A 101 4.79 3.28 10.97
CA VAL A 101 4.03 3.31 9.72
C VAL A 101 4.90 3.96 8.66
N VAL A 102 4.93 3.38 7.46
CA VAL A 102 5.67 3.89 6.31
C VAL A 102 4.68 4.24 5.21
N VAL A 103 4.71 5.48 4.75
CA VAL A 103 3.85 5.97 3.67
C VAL A 103 4.70 6.36 2.48
N LYS A 104 4.48 5.73 1.33
CA LYS A 104 5.13 6.14 0.09
C LYS A 104 4.40 7.36 -0.49
N ARG A 105 5.17 8.40 -0.83
CA ARG A 105 4.65 9.66 -1.38
C ARG A 105 5.52 10.15 -2.54
N PRO A 106 4.95 10.65 -3.64
CA PRO A 106 5.70 11.42 -4.63
C PRO A 106 6.41 12.61 -3.97
N ASP A 107 7.58 13.02 -4.47
CA ASP A 107 8.39 14.08 -3.85
C ASP A 107 7.63 15.39 -3.64
N TYR A 108 6.72 15.72 -4.55
CA TYR A 108 5.91 16.95 -4.53
C TYR A 108 4.59 16.82 -3.76
N ALA A 109 4.18 15.62 -3.39
CA ALA A 109 2.91 15.41 -2.70
C ALA A 109 3.04 15.88 -1.23
N PRO A 110 2.01 16.49 -0.64
CA PRO A 110 1.99 16.77 0.80
C PRO A 110 2.13 15.47 1.61
N PRO A 111 2.39 15.51 2.91
CA PRO A 111 2.26 14.34 3.78
C PRO A 111 0.84 13.77 3.74
N LEU A 112 0.65 12.51 4.14
CA LEU A 112 -0.69 11.90 4.21
C LEU A 112 -1.50 12.53 5.34
N ALA A 113 -2.78 12.82 5.09
CA ALA A 113 -3.68 13.51 6.02
C ALA A 113 -3.15 14.86 6.54
N ASP A 114 -2.27 15.51 5.78
CA ASP A 114 -1.53 16.73 6.19
C ASP A 114 -0.77 16.60 7.52
N VAL A 115 -0.50 15.37 7.96
CA VAL A 115 0.25 15.10 9.20
C VAL A 115 1.75 15.05 8.88
N PRO A 116 2.59 15.89 9.49
CA PRO A 116 4.03 15.86 9.26
C PRO A 116 4.62 14.52 9.72
N ALA A 117 5.45 13.93 8.85
CA ALA A 117 6.18 12.71 9.17
C ALA A 117 7.27 12.99 10.22
N HIS A 118 7.60 11.98 11.03
CA HIS A 118 8.68 12.08 12.03
C HIS A 118 10.06 12.03 11.37
N ALA A 119 10.15 11.27 10.27
CA ALA A 119 11.32 11.17 9.43
C ALA A 119 10.88 10.84 7.99
N ALA A 120 11.77 11.01 7.03
CA ALA A 120 11.54 10.57 5.66
C ALA A 120 12.81 9.97 5.05
N THR A 121 12.65 8.90 4.26
CA THR A 121 13.71 8.37 3.40
C THR A 121 13.47 8.84 1.96
N LEU A 122 14.40 9.62 1.42
CA LEU A 122 14.29 10.18 0.07
C LEU A 122 14.80 9.20 -0.99
N THR A 123 14.17 9.22 -2.17
CA THR A 123 14.67 8.56 -3.39
C THR A 123 14.74 9.58 -4.53
N LYS A 124 14.98 9.12 -5.77
CA LYS A 124 15.06 10.00 -6.95
C LYS A 124 13.72 10.63 -7.36
N SER A 125 12.58 10.00 -7.05
CA SER A 125 11.26 10.38 -7.59
C SER A 125 10.11 10.32 -6.59
N HIS A 126 10.37 9.82 -5.40
CA HIS A 126 9.42 9.67 -4.30
C HIS A 126 10.18 9.59 -2.98
N ARG A 127 9.45 9.69 -1.88
CA ARG A 127 9.96 9.50 -0.53
C ARG A 127 9.09 8.52 0.24
N PHE A 128 9.63 8.05 1.36
CA PHE A 128 8.93 7.24 2.35
C PHE A 128 8.83 8.03 3.64
N ASP A 129 7.64 8.55 3.91
CA ASP A 129 7.30 9.25 5.14
C ASP A 129 7.14 8.21 6.28
N ILE A 130 7.81 8.45 7.41
CA ILE A 130 7.86 7.53 8.56
C ILE A 130 7.12 8.15 9.73
N TYR A 131 6.17 7.41 10.28
CA TYR A 131 5.36 7.80 11.44
C TYR A 131 5.53 6.79 12.58
N MET A 132 5.51 7.28 13.81
CA MET A 132 5.48 6.43 15.01
C MET A 132 4.03 6.01 15.34
N PRO A 133 3.83 4.85 16.00
CA PRO A 133 2.52 4.46 16.54
C PRO A 133 1.90 5.54 17.44
N LEU A 134 0.58 5.48 17.61
CA LEU A 134 -0.17 6.32 18.56
C LEU A 134 -0.18 5.72 19.97
#